data_AF-A0A227IYK0-F1
#
_entry.id   AF-A0A227IYK0-F1
#
_cell.length_a   1.000
_cell.length_b   1.000
_cell.length_c   1.000
_cell.angle_alpha   90.00
_cell.angle_beta   90.00
_cell.angle_gamma   90.00
#
_symmetry.space_group_name_H-M   'P 1'
#
loop_
_entity.id
_entity.type
_entity.pdbx_description
1 polymer ?
#
loop_
_entity_poly.entity_id
_entity_poly.type
_entity_poly.pdbx_seq_one_letter_code
_entity_poly.pdbx_strand_id
1 'polypeptide(L)'
;AEILSKVEQPLEIDSSKTPYVILMVGVNGVGKTTTIGKLAKQFQSQGKKVMLAAGDTFRAAAVEQLQVWGERNNVPVIAQHTGA
;
A
#
# COMPACT_ATOMS: atom_id res chain seq x y z
N ALA A 1 7.13 -1.02 24.53
CA ALA A 1 7.94 -0.04 23.77
C ALA A 1 9.32 -0.59 23.42
N GLU A 2 10.02 -1.24 24.35
CA GLU A 2 11.41 -1.71 24.21
C GLU A 2 11.69 -2.68 23.04
N ILE A 3 10.69 -3.45 22.59
CA ILE A 3 10.85 -4.35 21.43
C ILE A 3 10.96 -3.56 20.12
N LEU A 4 10.20 -2.48 19.96
CA LEU A 4 10.14 -1.70 18.72
C LEU A 4 11.32 -0.72 18.62
N SER A 5 11.81 -0.18 19.74
CA SER A 5 12.89 0.82 19.75
C SER A 5 14.20 0.35 19.11
N LYS A 6 14.40 -0.98 18.98
CA LYS A 6 15.58 -1.56 18.33
C LYS A 6 15.50 -1.59 16.80
N VAL A 7 14.28 -1.48 16.24
CA VAL A 7 14.01 -1.70 14.81
C VAL A 7 13.15 -0.62 14.17
N GLU A 8 12.56 0.28 14.97
CA GLU A 8 11.83 1.42 14.45
C GLU A 8 12.83 2.41 13.83
N GLN A 9 12.69 2.61 12.52
CA GLN A 9 13.42 3.61 11.76
C GLN A 9 12.41 4.35 10.89
N PRO A 10 12.54 5.67 10.71
CA PRO A 10 11.71 6.42 9.77
C PRO A 10 11.82 5.82 8.36
N LEU A 11 10.68 5.76 7.66
CA LEU A 11 10.69 5.40 6.25
C LEU A 11 11.18 6.60 5.42
N GLU A 12 12.43 6.53 4.96
CA GLU A 12 12.99 7.51 4.04
C GLU A 12 12.77 7.09 2.58
N ILE A 13 12.00 7.89 1.84
CA ILE A 13 11.77 7.67 0.42
C ILE A 13 12.83 8.45 -0.37
N ASP A 14 13.88 7.74 -0.78
CA ASP A 14 14.92 8.27 -1.68
C ASP A 14 14.31 8.57 -3.06
N SER A 15 14.11 9.86 -3.35
CA SER A 15 13.55 10.31 -4.63
C SER A 15 14.55 10.27 -5.79
N SER A 16 15.82 9.95 -5.57
CA SER A 16 16.79 9.75 -6.66
C SER A 16 16.56 8.42 -7.40
N LYS A 17 15.83 7.47 -6.79
CA LYS A 17 15.50 6.16 -7.36
C LYS A 17 13.99 6.03 -7.50
N THR A 18 13.50 6.06 -8.73
CA THR A 18 12.06 5.98 -9.03
C THR A 18 11.74 4.84 -10.01
N PRO A 19 10.67 4.04 -9.77
CA PRO A 19 9.73 4.13 -8.66
C PRO A 19 10.28 3.54 -7.35
N TYR A 20 9.89 4.13 -6.21
CA TYR A 20 10.10 3.52 -4.90
C TYR A 20 8.97 2.51 -4.63
N VAL A 21 9.31 1.25 -4.37
CA VAL A 21 8.33 0.15 -4.24
C VAL A 21 8.19 -0.25 -2.77
N ILE A 22 6.95 -0.22 -2.26
CA ILE A 22 6.61 -0.69 -0.91
C ILE A 22 5.76 -1.95 -1.03
N LEU A 23 6.26 -3.07 -0.51
CA LEU A 23 5.51 -4.33 -0.43
C LEU A 23 4.91 -4.50 0.97
N MET A 24 3.59 -4.66 1.04
CA MET A 24 2.90 -4.91 2.30
C MET A 24 2.79 -6.40 2.59
N VAL A 25 3.35 -6.83 3.72
CA VAL A 25 3.31 -8.21 4.20
C VAL A 25 2.64 -8.29 5.57
N GLY A 26 2.06 -9.45 5.89
CA GLY A 26 1.44 -9.71 7.19
C GLY A 26 0.21 -10.60 7.10
N VAL A 27 -0.27 -11.07 8.25
CA VAL A 27 -1.41 -11.99 8.33
C VAL A 27 -2.75 -11.29 8.08
N ASN A 28 -3.82 -12.06 7.96
CA ASN A 28 -5.16 -11.50 7.75
C ASN A 28 -5.63 -10.69 8.97
N GLY A 29 -6.40 -9.62 8.73
CA GLY A 29 -6.98 -8.80 9.80
C GLY A 29 -6.06 -7.72 10.40
N VAL A 30 -4.75 -7.70 10.15
CA VAL A 30 -3.82 -6.71 10.73
C VAL A 30 -3.90 -5.31 10.11
N GLY A 31 -4.82 -5.08 9.17
CA GLY A 31 -5.06 -3.77 8.58
C GLY A 31 -4.21 -3.39 7.37
N LYS A 32 -3.58 -4.35 6.67
CA LYS A 32 -2.71 -4.10 5.50
C LYS A 32 -3.35 -3.17 4.45
N THR A 33 -4.52 -3.54 3.92
CA THR A 33 -5.20 -2.78 2.86
C THR A 33 -5.59 -1.38 3.32
N THR A 34 -6.05 -1.25 4.57
CA THR A 34 -6.35 0.06 5.18
C THR A 34 -5.10 0.92 5.30
N THR A 35 -3.96 0.34 5.68
CA THR A 35 -2.67 1.06 5.76
C THR A 35 -2.18 1.49 4.39
N ILE A 36 -2.37 0.67 3.34
CA ILE A 36 -2.07 1.07 1.96
C ILE A 36 -2.84 2.33 1.57
N GLY A 37 -4.14 2.38 1.81
CA GLY A 37 -4.96 3.55 1.52
C GLY A 37 -4.52 4.82 2.27
N LYS A 38 -4.15 4.68 3.55
CA LYS A 38 -3.62 5.80 4.36
C LYS A 38 -2.29 6.32 3.82
N LEU A 39 -1.36 5.42 3.48
CA LEU A 39 -0.07 5.80 2.92
C LEU A 39 -0.21 6.42 1.53
N ALA A 40 -1.13 5.92 0.70
CA ALA A 40 -1.43 6.52 -0.60
C ALA A 40 -1.85 7.98 -0.45
N LYS A 41 -2.77 8.27 0.48
CA LYS A 41 -3.21 9.64 0.78
C LYS A 41 -2.07 10.49 1.32
N GLN A 42 -1.27 9.94 2.22
CA GLN A 42 -0.13 10.65 2.81
C GLN A 42 0.89 11.03 1.73
N PHE A 43 1.30 10.12 0.86
CA PHE A 43 2.26 10.42 -0.20
C PHE A 43 1.71 11.37 -1.27
N GLN A 44 0.42 11.27 -1.60
CA GLN A 44 -0.24 12.28 -2.44
C GLN A 44 -0.18 13.67 -1.80
N SER A 45 -0.44 13.78 -0.48
CA SER A 45 -0.37 15.07 0.23
C SER A 45 1.03 15.67 0.25
N GLN A 46 2.06 14.83 0.11
CA GLN A 46 3.46 15.23 -0.06
C GLN A 46 3.83 15.51 -1.52
N GLY A 47 2.87 15.52 -2.45
CA GLY A 47 3.08 15.81 -3.87
C GLY A 47 3.67 14.64 -4.68
N LYS A 48 3.73 13.42 -4.12
CA LYS A 48 4.26 12.25 -4.83
C LYS A 48 3.21 11.65 -5.77
N LYS A 49 3.67 11.10 -6.90
CA LYS A 49 2.84 10.27 -7.78
C LYS A 49 2.75 8.86 -7.19
N VAL A 50 1.53 8.37 -7.02
CA VAL A 50 1.26 7.07 -6.38
C VAL A 50 0.50 6.18 -7.37
N MET A 51 0.78 4.88 -7.32
CA MET A 51 0.01 3.81 -7.97
C MET A 51 -0.12 2.67 -6.96
N LEU A 52 -1.26 1.98 -6.97
CA LEU A 52 -1.49 0.77 -6.17
C LEU A 52 -1.46 -0.47 -7.06
N ALA A 53 -0.93 -1.58 -6.54
CA ALA A 53 -0.92 -2.87 -7.21
C ALA A 53 -1.55 -3.93 -6.30
N ALA A 54 -2.55 -4.64 -6.81
CA ALA A 54 -3.24 -5.71 -6.11
C ALA A 54 -2.41 -7.00 -6.15
N GLY A 55 -1.52 -7.15 -5.17
CA GLY A 55 -0.70 -8.37 -5.00
C GLY A 55 -1.38 -9.50 -4.20
N ASP A 56 -2.47 -9.21 -3.47
CA ASP A 56 -3.27 -10.23 -2.76
C ASP A 56 -4.31 -10.80 -3.73
N THR A 57 -3.91 -11.77 -4.56
CA THR A 57 -4.75 -12.39 -5.61
C THR A 57 -5.61 -13.55 -5.10
N PHE A 58 -5.29 -14.10 -3.93
CA PHE A 58 -6.00 -15.23 -3.34
C PHE A 58 -7.36 -14.81 -2.76
N ARG A 59 -7.43 -13.60 -2.19
CA ARG A 59 -8.63 -13.09 -1.53
C ARG A 59 -9.34 -12.10 -2.45
N ALA A 60 -10.40 -12.54 -3.11
CA ALA A 60 -11.19 -11.68 -4.01
C ALA A 60 -11.55 -10.31 -3.41
N ALA A 61 -12.04 -10.32 -2.17
CA ALA A 61 -12.38 -9.10 -1.44
C ALA A 61 -11.19 -8.16 -1.20
N ALA A 62 -9.94 -8.65 -1.20
CA ALA A 62 -8.76 -7.79 -1.03
C ALA A 62 -8.51 -6.92 -2.26
N VAL A 63 -8.72 -7.47 -3.46
CA VAL A 63 -8.64 -6.73 -4.73
C VAL A 63 -9.72 -5.64 -4.77
N GLU A 64 -10.97 -6.00 -4.50
CA GLU A 64 -12.10 -5.05 -4.47
C GLU A 64 -11.88 -3.93 -3.44
N GLN A 65 -11.44 -4.27 -2.23
CA GLN A 65 -11.12 -3.27 -1.21
C GLN A 65 -10.01 -2.33 -1.66
N LEU A 66 -8.96 -2.84 -2.32
CA LEU A 66 -7.87 -2.01 -2.81
C LEU A 66 -8.35 -1.06 -3.94
N GLN A 67 -9.22 -1.54 -4.83
CA GLN A 67 -9.85 -0.72 -5.87
C GLN A 67 -10.67 0.42 -5.27
N VAL A 68 -11.49 0.15 -4.25
CA VAL A 68 -12.25 1.18 -3.52
C VAL A 68 -11.33 2.22 -2.89
N TRP A 69 -10.18 1.81 -2.33
CA TRP A 69 -9.18 2.76 -1.82
C TRP A 69 -8.49 3.58 -2.90
N GLY A 70 -8.26 2.99 -4.07
CA GLY A 70 -7.74 3.69 -5.24
C GLY A 70 -8.71 4.75 -5.72
N GLU A 71 -9.97 4.41 -5.91
CA GLU A 71 -11.04 5.33 -6.31
C GLU A 71 -11.18 6.48 -5.32
N ARG A 72 -11.26 6.19 -4.01
CA ARG A 72 -11.36 7.21 -2.94
C ARG A 72 -10.21 8.22 -2.93
N ASN A 73 -9.02 7.79 -3.35
CA ASN A 73 -7.83 8.64 -3.40
C ASN A 73 -7.53 9.16 -4.81
N ASN A 74 -8.33 8.83 -5.82
CA ASN A 74 -8.04 9.08 -7.22
C ASN A 74 -6.62 8.60 -7.61
N VAL A 75 -6.29 7.35 -7.23
CA VAL A 75 -5.00 6.68 -7.47
C VAL A 75 -5.23 5.50 -8.43
N PRO A 76 -4.43 5.35 -9.49
CA PRO A 76 -4.55 4.19 -10.38
C PRO A 76 -4.25 2.89 -9.63
N VAL A 77 -5.09 1.87 -9.86
CA VAL A 77 -4.93 0.53 -9.29
C VAL A 77 -4.73 -0.47 -10.42
N ILE A 78 -3.62 -1.20 -10.35
CA ILE A 78 -3.36 -2.35 -11.23
C ILE A 78 -3.83 -3.60 -10.51
N ALA A 79 -4.74 -4.34 -11.12
CA ALA A 79 -5.27 -5.60 -10.60
C ALA A 79 -5.44 -6.62 -11.73
N GLN A 80 -5.18 -7.89 -11.42
CA GLN A 80 -5.54 -9.00 -12.30
C GLN A 80 -6.92 -9.55 -11.91
N HIS A 81 -7.57 -10.24 -12.83
CA HIS A 81 -8.79 -10.99 -12.53
C HIS A 81 -8.49 -12.05 -11.46
N THR A 82 -9.36 -12.17 -10.48
CA THR A 82 -9.29 -13.18 -9.41
C THR A 82 -9.18 -14.59 -9.96
N GLY A 83 -8.25 -15.40 -9.41
CA GLY A 83 -8.10 -16.81 -9.75
C GLY A 83 -6.88 -17.17 -10.63
N ALA A 84 -5.81 -16.38 -10.60
CA ALA A 84 -4.49 -16.78 -11.11
C ALA A 84 -3.79 -17.76 -10.16
#